data_AF-A0A6G2DER8-F1
#
_entry.id   AF-A0A6G2DER8-F1
#
_cell.length_a   1.000
_cell.length_b   1.000
_cell.length_c   1.000
_cell.angle_alpha   90.00
_cell.angle_beta   90.00
_cell.angle_gamma   90.00
#
_symmetry.space_group_name_H-M   'P 1'
#
loop_
_entity.id
_entity.type
_entity.pdbx_description
1 polymer ?
#
loop_
_entity_poly.entity_id
_entity_poly.type
_entity_poly.pdbx_seq_one_letter_code
_entity_poly.pdbx_strand_id
1 'polypeptide(L)'
;METYYKAINWTAIEDVIDKSTWEKLTEQFWLDTRIPLSNDLDDWRKLSNKEKDLVGKVFGGLTLLDTMQSETGVQALRADIRTPHE
;
A
#
# COMPACT_ATOMS: atom_id res chain seq x y z
N MET A 1 -23.17 20.16 24.98
CA MET A 1 -23.19 18.68 25.02
C MET A 1 -21.88 18.21 24.43
N GLU A 2 -20.99 17.61 25.23
CA GLU A 2 -19.89 16.83 24.66
C GLU A 2 -20.46 15.52 24.12
N THR A 3 -20.30 15.28 22.83
CA THR A 3 -20.64 14.00 22.21
C THR A 3 -19.51 13.01 22.45
N TYR A 4 -19.86 11.76 22.78
CA TYR A 4 -18.91 10.66 23.02
C TYR A 4 -17.96 10.40 21.83
N TYR A 5 -18.41 10.70 20.61
CA TYR A 5 -17.64 10.55 19.39
C TYR A 5 -17.74 11.81 18.54
N LYS A 6 -16.69 12.12 17.77
CA LYS A 6 -16.67 13.23 16.81
C LYS A 6 -16.67 12.64 15.40
N ALA A 7 -17.60 13.08 14.57
CA ALA A 7 -17.64 12.69 13.16
C ALA A 7 -16.52 13.38 12.38
N ILE A 8 -15.91 12.67 11.43
CA ILE A 8 -14.91 13.24 10.52
C ILE A 8 -15.55 14.31 9.62
N ASN A 9 -14.83 15.42 9.39
CA ASN A 9 -15.29 16.49 8.52
C ASN A 9 -14.25 16.84 7.45
N TRP A 10 -14.47 16.41 6.21
CA TRP A 10 -13.57 16.68 5.07
C TRP A 10 -13.66 18.12 4.52
N THR A 11 -14.55 18.96 5.06
CA THR A 11 -14.61 20.39 4.75
C THR A 11 -13.85 21.26 5.75
N ALA A 12 -13.42 20.68 6.88
CA ALA A 12 -12.60 21.32 7.90
C ALA A 12 -11.34 20.48 8.14
N ILE A 13 -10.33 20.70 7.29
CA ILE A 13 -9.06 19.96 7.30
C ILE A 13 -8.07 20.65 8.24
N GLU A 14 -7.40 19.88 9.10
CA GLU A 14 -6.40 20.37 10.05
C GLU A 14 -5.00 20.45 9.43
N ASP A 15 -4.61 19.45 8.61
CA ASP A 15 -3.39 19.44 7.81
C ASP A 15 -3.68 19.23 6.32
N VAL A 16 -3.23 20.17 5.48
CA VAL A 16 -3.43 20.12 4.02
C VAL A 16 -2.76 18.91 3.36
N ILE A 17 -1.75 18.33 4.00
CA ILE A 17 -1.06 17.14 3.50
C ILE A 17 -1.99 15.92 3.51
N ASP A 18 -2.86 15.77 4.51
CA ASP A 18 -3.81 14.65 4.62
C ASP A 18 -4.68 14.57 3.38
N LYS A 19 -5.26 15.71 2.98
CA LYS A 19 -6.11 15.80 1.80
C LYS A 19 -5.34 15.47 0.52
N SER A 20 -4.16 16.07 0.33
CA SER A 20 -3.36 15.84 -0.88
C SER A 20 -2.86 14.39 -0.99
N THR A 21 -2.54 13.77 0.15
CA THR A 21 -2.07 12.38 0.22
C THR A 21 -3.21 11.42 -0.09
N TRP A 22 -4.40 11.65 0.49
CA TRP A 22 -5.59 10.88 0.17
C TRP A 22 -5.94 10.95 -1.32
N GLU A 23 -6.00 12.15 -1.90
CA GLU A 23 -6.28 12.35 -3.33
C GLU A 23 -5.26 11.59 -4.19
N LYS A 24 -3.96 11.78 -3.91
CA LYS A 24 -2.91 11.13 -4.69
C LYS A 24 -2.92 9.61 -4.59
N LEU A 25 -3.12 9.04 -3.39
CA LEU A 25 -3.17 7.59 -3.22
C LEU A 25 -4.41 6.97 -3.86
N THR A 26 -5.56 7.64 -3.80
CA THR A 26 -6.79 7.17 -4.44
C THR A 26 -6.72 7.27 -5.97
N GLU A 27 -6.08 8.31 -6.51
CA GLU A 27 -5.78 8.43 -7.95
C GLU A 27 -4.80 7.36 -8.45
N GLN A 28 -3.88 6.92 -7.59
CA GLN A 28 -2.88 5.88 -7.91
C GLN A 28 -3.41 4.44 -7.73
N PHE A 29 -4.71 4.27 -7.50
CA PHE A 29 -5.31 2.94 -7.33
C PHE A 29 -5.09 2.05 -8.57
N TRP A 30 -4.52 0.87 -8.35
CA TRP A 30 -4.28 -0.13 -9.39
C TRP A 30 -4.59 -1.54 -8.89
N LEU A 31 -4.79 -2.46 -9.84
CA LEU A 31 -5.02 -3.88 -9.59
C LEU A 31 -4.11 -4.69 -10.50
N ASP A 32 -3.57 -5.79 -9.97
CA ASP A 32 -2.67 -6.71 -10.64
C ASP A 32 -3.32 -7.38 -11.87
N THR A 33 -4.63 -7.64 -11.82
CA THR A 33 -5.41 -8.26 -12.90
C THR A 33 -5.45 -7.44 -14.20
N ARG A 34 -5.01 -6.18 -14.18
CA ARG A 34 -4.92 -5.31 -15.37
C ARG A 34 -3.60 -5.46 -16.12
N ILE A 35 -2.57 -6.08 -15.52
CA ILE A 35 -1.23 -6.20 -16.09
C ILE A 35 -1.12 -7.56 -16.82
N PRO A 36 -0.81 -7.59 -18.14
CA PRO A 36 -0.71 -8.82 -18.89
C PRO A 36 0.64 -9.54 -18.66
N LEU A 37 0.81 -10.12 -17.47
CA LEU A 37 2.04 -10.82 -17.06
C LEU A 37 2.46 -11.97 -18.00
N SER A 38 1.54 -12.52 -18.78
CA SER A 38 1.82 -13.56 -19.78
C SER A 38 2.83 -13.12 -20.85
N ASN A 39 2.92 -11.82 -21.13
CA ASN A 39 3.82 -11.28 -22.15
C ASN A 39 5.30 -11.44 -21.74
N ASP A 40 5.59 -11.55 -20.45
CA ASP A 40 6.94 -11.64 -19.93
C ASP A 40 7.47 -13.08 -19.91
N LEU A 41 6.64 -14.08 -20.26
CA LEU A 41 7.01 -15.50 -20.19
C LEU A 41 8.20 -15.86 -21.08
N ASP A 42 8.31 -15.26 -22.27
CA ASP A 42 9.39 -15.56 -23.21
C ASP A 42 10.72 -14.99 -22.73
N ASP A 43 10.74 -13.83 -22.09
CA ASP A 43 11.95 -13.27 -21.47
C ASP A 43 12.30 -14.01 -20.18
N TRP A 44 11.30 -14.35 -19.36
CA TRP A 44 11.47 -15.18 -18.19
C TRP A 44 12.16 -16.52 -18.52
N ARG A 45 11.77 -17.18 -19.61
CA ARG A 45 12.36 -18.45 -20.04
C ARG A 45 13.85 -18.35 -20.35
N LYS A 46 14.32 -17.20 -20.84
CA LYS A 46 15.73 -16.95 -21.20
C LYS A 46 16.67 -16.82 -19.98
N LEU A 47 16.12 -16.56 -18.80
CA LEU A 47 16.91 -16.47 -17.57
C LEU A 47 17.46 -17.84 -17.14
N SER A 48 18.67 -17.83 -16.59
CA SER A 48 19.28 -19.01 -15.96
C SER A 48 18.50 -19.44 -14.71
N ASN A 49 18.69 -20.70 -14.30
CA ASN A 49 18.06 -21.21 -13.08
C ASN A 49 18.47 -20.43 -11.82
N LYS A 50 19.70 -19.90 -11.78
CA LYS A 50 20.19 -19.08 -10.65
C LYS A 50 19.48 -17.73 -10.59
N GLU A 51 19.26 -17.08 -11.73
CA GLU A 51 18.53 -15.81 -11.79
C GLU A 51 17.06 -15.99 -11.42
N LYS A 52 16.42 -17.07 -11.89
CA LYS A 52 15.03 -17.39 -11.51
C LYS A 52 14.87 -17.63 -10.01
N ASP A 53 15.80 -18.37 -9.39
CA ASP A 53 15.83 -18.61 -7.94
C ASP A 53 16.02 -17.31 -7.15
N LEU A 54 16.92 -16.43 -7.61
CA LEU A 54 17.11 -15.11 -7.03
C LEU A 54 15.81 -14.28 -7.07
N VAL A 55 15.17 -14.17 -8.23
CA VAL A 55 13.92 -13.41 -8.41
C VAL A 55 12.83 -13.93 -7.48
N GLY A 56 12.66 -15.25 -7.38
CA GLY A 56 11.68 -15.86 -6.49
C GLY A 56 11.93 -15.52 -5.01
N LYS A 57 13.18 -15.58 -4.55
CA LYS A 57 13.55 -15.23 -3.17
C LYS A 57 13.36 -13.74 -2.87
N VAL A 58 13.67 -12.87 -3.83
CA VAL A 58 13.44 -11.43 -3.69
C VAL A 58 11.95 -11.14 -3.53
N PHE A 59 11.10 -11.64 -4.44
CA PHE A 59 9.66 -11.42 -4.33
C PHE A 59 9.07 -12.05 -3.06
N GLY A 60 9.49 -13.26 -2.69
CA GLY A 60 9.04 -13.88 -1.44
C GLY A 60 9.40 -13.05 -0.19
N GLY A 61 10.59 -12.45 -0.16
CA GLY A 61 10.99 -11.57 0.93
C GLY A 61 10.17 -10.28 0.99
N LEU A 62 9.90 -9.66 -0.17
CA LEU A 62 9.04 -8.48 -0.25
C LEU A 62 7.59 -8.79 0.15
N THR A 63 7.04 -9.92 -0.31
CA THR A 63 5.71 -10.39 0.09
C THR A 63 5.59 -10.50 1.61
N LEU A 64 6.60 -11.06 2.29
CA LEU A 64 6.58 -11.16 3.76
C LEU A 64 6.51 -9.77 4.43
N LEU A 65 7.29 -8.81 3.95
CA LEU A 65 7.30 -7.45 4.50
C LEU A 65 5.98 -6.72 4.22
N ASP A 66 5.40 -6.88 3.03
CA ASP A 66 4.09 -6.32 2.68
C ASP A 66 2.97 -6.94 3.53
N THR A 67 3.00 -8.25 3.79
CA THR A 67 2.08 -8.90 4.75
C THR A 67 2.21 -8.28 6.14
N MET A 68 3.43 -8.14 6.66
CA MET A 68 3.65 -7.54 7.97
C MET A 68 3.13 -6.09 8.04
N GLN A 69 3.41 -5.26 7.02
CA GLN A 69 2.96 -3.87 6.96
C GLN A 69 1.42 -3.77 6.91
N SER A 70 0.77 -4.60 6.09
CA SER A 70 -0.69 -4.59 5.92
C SER A 70 -1.44 -5.16 7.13
N GLU A 71 -0.93 -6.19 7.78
CA GLU A 71 -1.60 -6.83 8.92
C GLU A 71 -1.38 -6.08 10.24
N THR A 72 -0.15 -5.59 10.48
CA THR A 72 0.23 -5.06 11.80
C THR A 72 0.87 -3.69 11.75
N GLY A 73 1.64 -3.38 10.70
CA GLY A 73 2.39 -2.13 10.59
C GLY A 73 1.48 -0.90 10.59
N VAL A 74 0.54 -0.83 9.63
CA VAL A 74 -0.40 0.30 9.52
C VAL A 74 -1.32 0.40 10.73
N GLN A 75 -1.73 -0.74 11.32
CA GLN A 75 -2.54 -0.75 12.53
C GLN A 75 -1.80 -0.11 13.71
N ALA A 76 -0.50 -0.39 13.87
CA ALA A 76 0.31 0.20 14.91
C ALA A 76 0.42 1.73 14.74
N LEU A 77 0.65 2.21 13.51
CA LEU A 77 0.73 3.66 13.22
C LEU A 77 -0.57 4.40 13.52
N ARG A 78 -1.73 3.75 13.29
CA ARG A 78 -3.05 4.36 13.53
C ARG A 78 -3.28 4.79 14.99
N ALA A 79 -2.58 4.20 15.95
CA ALA A 79 -2.72 4.57 17.36
C ALA A 79 -2.19 5.98 17.67
N ASP A 80 -1.28 6.50 16.84
CA ASP A 80 -0.53 7.74 17.08
C ASP A 80 -0.88 8.87 16.08
N ILE A 81 -2.05 8.79 15.44
CA ILE A 81 -2.53 9.82 14.49
C ILE A 81 -2.65 11.20 15.15
N ARG A 82 -2.38 12.25 14.38
CA ARG A 82 -2.46 13.64 14.84
C ARG A 82 -3.79 14.29 14.46
N THR A 83 -4.32 13.93 13.28
CA THR A 83 -5.61 14.40 12.79
C THR A 83 -6.55 13.21 12.58
N PRO A 84 -7.88 13.40 12.57
CA PRO A 84 -8.83 12.33 12.22
C PRO A 84 -8.77 11.89 10.75
N HIS A 85 -8.01 12.59 9.89
CA HIS A 85 -7.94 12.37 8.44
C HIS A 85 -6.74 11.50 8.02
N GLU A 86 -5.81 11.22 8.93
CA GLU A 86 -4.71 10.24 8.83
C GLU A 86 -5.20 8.78 9.02
#